data_AF-A0A6G1KBB5-F1
#
_entry.id   AF-A0A6G1KBB5-F1
#
_cell.length_a   1.000
_cell.length_b   1.000
_cell.length_c   1.000
_cell.angle_alpha   90.00
_cell.angle_beta   90.00
_cell.angle_gamma   90.00
#
_symmetry.space_group_name_H-M   'P 1'
#
loop_
_entity.id
_entity.type
_entity.pdbx_description
1 polymer ?
#
loop_
_entity_poly.entity_id
_entity_poly.type
_entity_poly.pdbx_seq_one_letter_code
_entity_poly.pdbx_strand_id
1 'polypeptide(L)'
;MSDYTLSPRHANHLPDELLLQILDFIPKSPANQSTVATFALVSRQWYNVSIPRLYKAPFLYGGSYELFIRTVCPSVLAHIKRSELAGHVKVLDLSHIVHQGNKSTTARLLGRTKTSLEVFIAPQASFAINCWAALSKCSKLLRLDLSLVSECISYQSLNQTVKQLSSLTALMMPRCSAYEGTLALNNIQWPPRLRHLQLSGSIHGKLIWDFLRQPDTFPPTMSSLNISHCPGLDHREIRSLLKVLAGSITNVELHNLPAVKQGRLNAILEWLPNLKSLTMSIEYISTGFATPSTPSDASFPTAPTFPSPQIKPLESFTLVTSGMQSVDINRAFTAVDLFALVDERVLGRIRTINIAASTGWMANESAELEALEMVLVNEVDKESWEARRWHYADLKGIESGITYLDWVATPMGARMRARVNVIRNR
;
A
#
# COMPACT_ATOMS: atom_id res chain seq x y z
N MET A 1 34.96 -44.42 50.81
CA MET A 1 35.39 -43.14 50.21
C MET A 1 35.50 -43.40 48.71
N SER A 2 34.42 -43.13 47.99
CA SER A 2 34.34 -43.31 46.53
C SER A 2 33.28 -42.33 46.03
N ASP A 3 33.73 -41.11 45.78
CA ASP A 3 32.95 -40.05 45.17
C ASP A 3 32.59 -40.46 43.74
N TYR A 4 31.32 -40.86 43.55
CA TYR A 4 30.72 -40.95 42.23
C TYR A 4 30.48 -39.53 41.72
N THR A 5 31.42 -39.01 40.93
CA THR A 5 31.22 -37.82 40.11
C THR A 5 30.16 -38.15 39.04
N LEU A 6 28.90 -37.82 39.34
CA LEU A 6 27.81 -37.76 38.37
C LEU A 6 28.27 -36.88 37.20
N SER A 7 28.60 -37.49 36.06
CA SER A 7 28.84 -36.76 34.82
C SER A 7 27.63 -35.86 34.57
N PRO A 8 27.83 -34.57 34.19
CA PRO A 8 26.71 -33.69 33.93
C PRO A 8 25.83 -34.34 32.86
N ARG A 9 24.56 -34.59 33.21
CA ARG A 9 23.54 -35.00 32.26
C ARG A 9 23.37 -33.86 31.27
N HIS A 10 24.06 -33.93 30.15
CA HIS A 10 23.85 -33.01 29.04
C HIS A 10 22.36 -33.12 28.67
N ALA A 11 21.63 -32.00 28.77
CA ALA A 11 20.26 -31.97 28.30
C ALA A 11 20.31 -32.16 26.77
N ASN A 12 19.93 -33.36 26.30
CA ASN A 12 19.92 -33.71 24.88
C ASN A 12 18.89 -32.90 24.05
N HIS A 13 18.14 -32.01 24.70
CA HIS A 13 17.07 -31.22 24.10
C HIS A 13 17.19 -29.77 24.54
N LEU A 14 17.16 -28.87 23.55
CA LEU A 14 16.96 -27.44 23.79
C LEU A 14 15.48 -27.19 24.10
N PRO A 15 15.13 -26.25 25.00
CA PRO A 15 13.76 -25.77 25.16
C PRO A 15 13.18 -25.22 23.85
N ASP A 16 11.86 -25.30 23.69
CA ASP A 16 11.17 -24.86 22.48
C ASP A 16 11.37 -23.36 22.21
N GLU A 17 11.51 -22.55 23.26
CA GLU A 17 11.76 -21.10 23.18
C GLU A 17 13.10 -20.80 22.50
N LEU A 18 14.14 -21.58 22.82
CA LEU A 18 15.45 -21.43 22.18
C LEU A 18 15.40 -21.87 20.71
N LEU A 19 14.66 -22.94 20.39
CA LEU A 19 14.46 -23.37 19.01
C LEU A 19 13.68 -22.31 18.19
N LEU A 20 12.67 -21.68 18.79
CA LEU A 20 11.95 -20.56 18.17
C LEU A 20 12.87 -19.36 17.93
N GLN A 21 13.71 -19.01 18.90
CA GLN A 21 14.69 -17.93 18.77
C GLN A 21 15.72 -18.23 17.67
N ILE A 22 16.22 -19.46 17.58
CA ILE A 22 17.10 -19.89 16.48
C ILE A 22 16.40 -19.76 15.13
N LEU A 23 15.13 -20.21 15.04
CA LEU A 23 14.34 -20.05 13.82
C LEU A 23 14.16 -18.57 13.45
N ASP A 24 14.02 -17.67 14.42
CA ASP A 24 13.89 -16.23 14.18
C ASP A 24 15.11 -15.61 13.51
N PHE A 25 16.31 -16.13 13.74
CA PHE A 25 17.52 -15.72 13.04
C PHE A 25 17.56 -16.16 11.58
N ILE A 26 16.76 -17.14 11.15
CA ILE A 26 16.67 -17.54 9.74
C ILE A 26 15.79 -16.53 8.98
N PRO A 27 16.35 -15.75 8.03
CA PRO A 27 15.58 -14.74 7.31
C PRO A 27 14.45 -15.36 6.49
N LYS A 28 13.30 -14.69 6.45
CA LYS A 28 12.14 -15.11 5.66
C LYS A 28 12.34 -14.74 4.20
N SER A 29 13.06 -15.58 3.47
CA SER A 29 13.30 -15.43 2.03
C SER A 29 13.07 -16.75 1.30
N PRO A 30 12.80 -16.72 -0.02
CA PRO A 30 12.67 -17.94 -0.81
C PRO A 30 13.89 -18.86 -0.70
N ALA A 31 15.09 -18.28 -0.67
CA ALA A 31 16.36 -19.02 -0.58
C ALA A 31 16.50 -19.80 0.74
N ASN A 32 15.89 -19.32 1.83
CA ASN A 32 16.02 -19.93 3.15
C ASN A 32 14.89 -20.92 3.49
N GLN A 33 13.92 -21.12 2.59
CA GLN A 33 12.82 -22.06 2.83
C GLN A 33 13.34 -23.51 2.96
N SER A 34 14.37 -23.87 2.18
CA SER A 34 15.06 -25.15 2.29
C SER A 34 15.73 -25.32 3.66
N THR A 35 16.38 -24.28 4.18
CA THR A 35 17.00 -24.29 5.52
C THR A 35 15.97 -24.54 6.61
N VAL A 36 14.79 -23.89 6.53
CA VAL A 36 13.69 -24.14 7.49
C VAL A 36 13.13 -25.56 7.34
N ALA A 37 13.05 -26.08 6.11
CA ALA A 37 12.64 -27.46 5.88
C ALA A 37 13.64 -28.46 6.49
N THR A 38 14.94 -28.26 6.29
CA THR A 38 16.00 -29.08 6.89
C THR A 38 15.98 -28.99 8.42
N PHE A 39 15.73 -27.82 8.99
CA PHE A 39 15.52 -27.66 10.43
C PHE A 39 14.38 -28.57 10.94
N ALA A 40 13.29 -28.68 10.18
CA ALA A 40 12.15 -29.53 10.55
C ALA A 40 12.47 -31.03 10.49
N LEU A 41 13.52 -31.44 9.79
CA LEU A 41 13.91 -32.84 9.60
C LEU A 41 14.84 -33.37 10.72
N VAL A 42 15.33 -32.52 11.62
CA VAL A 42 16.29 -32.91 12.67
C VAL A 42 15.67 -33.87 13.68
N SER A 43 14.50 -33.52 14.23
CA SER A 43 13.79 -34.33 15.22
C SER A 43 12.31 -33.94 15.29
N ARG A 44 11.50 -34.72 16.01
CA ARG A 44 10.06 -34.44 16.18
C ARG A 44 9.79 -33.12 16.91
N GLN A 45 10.63 -32.74 17.87
CA GLN A 45 10.51 -31.46 18.57
C GLN A 45 10.74 -30.31 17.58
N TRP A 46 11.83 -30.39 16.80
CA TRP A 46 12.20 -29.36 15.82
C TRP A 46 11.15 -29.25 14.71
N TYR A 47 10.57 -30.38 14.30
CA TYR A 47 9.42 -30.42 13.40
C TYR A 47 8.24 -29.63 13.96
N ASN A 48 7.80 -29.93 15.19
CA ASN A 48 6.63 -29.29 15.80
C ASN A 48 6.81 -27.77 15.94
N VAL A 49 8.02 -27.31 16.26
CA VAL A 49 8.36 -25.90 16.43
C VAL A 49 8.47 -25.17 15.08
N SER A 50 9.01 -25.83 14.04
CA SER A 50 9.28 -25.19 12.74
C SER A 50 8.12 -25.27 11.75
N ILE A 51 7.27 -26.29 11.83
CA ILE A 51 6.20 -26.51 10.85
C ILE A 51 5.24 -25.32 10.72
N PRO A 52 4.84 -24.60 11.79
CA PRO A 52 3.98 -23.44 11.65
C PRO A 52 4.69 -22.30 10.93
N ARG A 53 6.00 -22.13 11.14
CA ARG A 53 6.81 -21.11 10.44
C ARG A 53 6.96 -21.44 8.96
N LEU A 54 7.18 -22.71 8.63
CA LEU A 54 7.36 -23.17 7.25
C LEU A 54 6.08 -22.97 6.41
N TYR A 55 4.91 -23.28 6.98
CA TYR A 55 3.62 -23.18 6.29
C TYR A 55 2.94 -21.81 6.43
N LYS A 56 3.47 -20.90 7.27
CA LYS A 56 2.88 -19.57 7.50
C LYS A 56 2.70 -18.77 6.21
N ALA A 57 3.72 -18.74 5.37
CA ALA A 57 3.78 -17.95 4.14
C ALA A 57 4.64 -18.71 3.12
N PRO A 58 4.13 -19.80 2.52
CA PRO A 58 4.89 -20.60 1.59
C PRO A 58 5.18 -19.80 0.32
N PHE A 59 6.40 -19.90 -0.20
CA PHE A 59 6.73 -19.36 -1.52
C PHE A 59 6.25 -20.36 -2.58
N LEU A 60 5.25 -19.96 -3.35
CA LEU A 60 4.60 -20.82 -4.34
C LEU A 60 5.05 -20.40 -5.74
N TYR A 61 5.91 -21.20 -6.34
CA TYR A 61 6.39 -21.01 -7.72
C TYR A 61 6.64 -22.34 -8.41
N GLY A 62 6.21 -22.48 -9.67
CA GLY A 62 6.47 -23.68 -10.44
C GLY A 62 5.89 -24.95 -9.79
N GLY A 63 6.64 -26.06 -9.85
CA GLY A 63 6.21 -27.35 -9.31
C GLY A 63 5.95 -27.37 -7.79
N SER A 64 6.47 -26.40 -7.03
CA SER A 64 6.21 -26.30 -5.58
C SER A 64 4.73 -26.03 -5.28
N TYR A 65 4.03 -25.35 -6.18
CA TYR A 65 2.59 -25.10 -6.04
C TYR A 65 1.80 -26.41 -6.04
N GLU A 66 2.10 -27.34 -6.94
CA GLU A 66 1.38 -28.62 -7.02
C GLU A 66 1.63 -29.48 -5.77
N LEU A 67 2.88 -29.55 -5.30
CA LEU A 67 3.23 -30.24 -4.05
C LEU A 67 2.49 -29.64 -2.86
N PHE A 68 2.42 -28.31 -2.78
CA PHE A 68 1.68 -27.61 -1.75
C PHE A 68 0.17 -27.92 -1.81
N ILE A 69 -0.44 -27.89 -3.00
CA ILE A 69 -1.84 -28.25 -3.18
C ILE A 69 -2.10 -29.69 -2.74
N ARG A 70 -1.28 -30.66 -3.14
CA ARG A 70 -1.43 -32.06 -2.74
C ARG A 70 -1.35 -32.23 -1.22
N THR A 71 -0.52 -31.41 -0.56
CA THR A 71 -0.29 -31.46 0.89
C THR A 71 -1.42 -30.80 1.69
N VAL A 72 -1.90 -29.64 1.26
CA VAL A 72 -2.93 -28.85 1.97
C VAL A 72 -4.35 -29.31 1.59
N CYS A 73 -4.53 -29.77 0.35
CA CYS A 73 -5.79 -30.27 -0.21
C CYS A 73 -5.69 -31.75 -0.61
N PRO A 74 -5.41 -32.69 0.31
CA PRO A 74 -5.12 -34.09 -0.02
C PRO A 74 -6.32 -34.87 -0.57
N SER A 75 -7.54 -34.34 -0.43
CA SER A 75 -8.74 -34.89 -1.03
C SER A 75 -9.48 -33.82 -1.81
N VAL A 76 -10.08 -34.24 -2.93
CA VAL A 76 -10.97 -33.42 -3.76
C VAL A 76 -12.18 -32.95 -2.96
N LEU A 77 -12.74 -33.83 -2.13
CA LEU A 77 -13.87 -33.52 -1.28
C LEU A 77 -13.40 -32.94 0.06
N ALA A 78 -13.85 -31.72 0.35
CA ALA A 78 -13.40 -30.94 1.50
C ALA A 78 -13.64 -31.63 2.87
N HIS A 79 -14.63 -32.50 2.96
CA HIS A 79 -15.00 -33.16 4.22
C HIS A 79 -14.24 -34.48 4.47
N ILE A 80 -13.63 -35.09 3.44
CA ILE A 80 -13.10 -36.46 3.54
C ILE A 80 -11.77 -36.52 4.29
N LYS A 81 -10.82 -35.65 3.93
CA LYS A 81 -9.49 -35.62 4.57
C LYS A 81 -9.09 -34.18 4.81
N ARG A 82 -8.94 -33.79 6.07
CA ARG A 82 -8.40 -32.47 6.46
C ARG A 82 -6.88 -32.58 6.57
N SER A 83 -6.20 -31.51 6.18
CA SER A 83 -4.76 -31.36 6.40
C SER A 83 -4.58 -30.46 7.62
N GLU A 84 -3.93 -30.97 8.66
CA GLU A 84 -3.60 -30.17 9.85
C GLU A 84 -2.72 -28.96 9.49
N LEU A 85 -1.95 -29.08 8.40
CA LEU A 85 -1.08 -28.02 7.89
C LEU A 85 -1.85 -26.83 7.30
N ALA A 86 -3.10 -27.03 6.89
CA ALA A 86 -3.93 -25.95 6.34
C ALA A 86 -4.15 -24.82 7.35
N GLY A 87 -4.24 -25.15 8.65
CA GLY A 87 -4.44 -24.19 9.72
C GLY A 87 -3.20 -23.33 10.04
N HIS A 88 -2.03 -23.69 9.49
CA HIS A 88 -0.81 -22.88 9.63
C HIS A 88 -0.69 -21.82 8.53
N VAL A 89 -1.43 -21.95 7.42
CA VAL A 89 -1.33 -21.03 6.29
C VAL A 89 -2.00 -19.70 6.65
N LYS A 90 -1.18 -18.64 6.76
CA LYS A 90 -1.63 -17.26 7.06
C LYS A 90 -1.53 -16.35 5.85
N VAL A 91 -0.51 -16.53 5.02
CA VAL A 91 -0.30 -15.77 3.79
C VAL A 91 -0.41 -16.74 2.63
N LEU A 92 -1.32 -16.45 1.71
CA LEU A 92 -1.44 -17.17 0.46
C LEU A 92 -1.26 -16.19 -0.69
N ASP A 93 -0.03 -16.17 -1.20
CA ASP A 93 0.34 -15.37 -2.36
C ASP A 93 0.32 -16.26 -3.61
N LEU A 94 -0.65 -16.01 -4.49
CA LEU A 94 -0.80 -16.70 -5.77
C LEU A 94 -0.51 -15.79 -6.96
N SER A 95 0.11 -14.63 -6.74
CA SER A 95 0.44 -13.67 -7.81
C SER A 95 1.30 -14.27 -8.93
N HIS A 96 2.19 -15.20 -8.58
CA HIS A 96 3.06 -15.90 -9.53
C HIS A 96 2.40 -17.13 -10.21
N ILE A 97 1.14 -17.45 -9.85
CA ILE A 97 0.42 -18.61 -10.37
C ILE A 97 -0.50 -18.18 -11.50
N VAL A 98 0.01 -18.25 -12.73
CA VAL A 98 -0.75 -17.85 -13.93
C VAL A 98 -1.48 -19.04 -14.56
N HIS A 99 -0.77 -20.11 -14.94
CA HIS A 99 -1.34 -21.25 -15.68
C HIS A 99 -1.40 -22.57 -14.90
N GLN A 100 -0.80 -22.65 -13.71
CA GLN A 100 -0.69 -23.90 -12.93
C GLN A 100 -1.89 -24.16 -12.01
N GLY A 101 -2.76 -23.14 -11.83
CA GLY A 101 -3.96 -23.23 -11.01
C GLY A 101 -5.22 -23.36 -11.86
N ASN A 102 -6.18 -24.15 -11.39
CA ASN A 102 -7.55 -24.14 -11.93
C ASN A 102 -8.52 -23.55 -10.89
N LYS A 103 -9.65 -23.01 -11.36
CA LYS A 103 -10.66 -22.33 -10.53
C LYS A 103 -11.15 -23.19 -9.36
N SER A 104 -11.31 -24.49 -9.57
CA SER A 104 -11.77 -25.43 -8.54
C SER A 104 -10.74 -25.66 -7.44
N THR A 105 -9.45 -25.74 -7.79
CA THR A 105 -8.33 -25.90 -6.85
C THR A 105 -8.17 -24.65 -5.99
N THR A 106 -8.24 -23.46 -6.58
CA THR A 106 -8.14 -22.18 -5.83
C THR A 106 -9.27 -22.04 -4.80
N ALA A 107 -10.52 -22.33 -5.20
CA ALA A 107 -11.66 -22.29 -4.27
C ALA A 107 -11.52 -23.33 -3.14
N ARG A 108 -11.02 -24.53 -3.47
CA ARG A 108 -10.77 -25.59 -2.47
C ARG A 108 -9.70 -25.16 -1.48
N LEU A 109 -8.60 -24.59 -1.97
CA LEU A 109 -7.50 -24.11 -1.17
C LEU A 109 -7.97 -23.04 -0.18
N LEU A 110 -8.70 -22.02 -0.66
CA LEU A 110 -9.35 -21.02 0.20
C LEU A 110 -10.26 -21.68 1.24
N GLY A 111 -11.06 -22.67 0.82
CA GLY A 111 -11.94 -23.41 1.73
C GLY A 111 -11.20 -24.16 2.84
N ARG A 112 -9.95 -24.59 2.60
CA ARG A 112 -9.07 -25.24 3.59
C ARG A 112 -8.37 -24.27 4.52
N THR A 113 -7.97 -23.10 4.02
CA THR A 113 -7.18 -22.13 4.77
C THR A 113 -8.01 -21.04 5.44
N LYS A 114 -9.33 -20.99 5.20
CA LYS A 114 -10.24 -19.94 5.69
C LYS A 114 -10.17 -19.62 7.19
N THR A 115 -9.79 -20.56 8.05
CA THR A 115 -9.77 -20.37 9.52
C THR A 115 -8.51 -19.65 10.01
N SER A 116 -7.45 -19.61 9.20
CA SER A 116 -6.14 -19.05 9.54
C SER A 116 -5.67 -17.95 8.59
N LEU A 117 -6.27 -17.82 7.41
CA LEU A 117 -5.82 -16.91 6.37
C LEU A 117 -5.94 -15.44 6.80
N GLU A 118 -4.82 -14.73 6.76
CA GLU A 118 -4.66 -13.31 7.10
C GLU A 118 -4.40 -12.47 5.83
N VAL A 119 -3.69 -12.99 4.84
CA VAL A 119 -3.37 -12.31 3.59
C VAL A 119 -3.67 -13.22 2.41
N PHE A 120 -4.44 -12.72 1.45
CA PHE A 120 -4.70 -13.40 0.19
C PHE A 120 -4.39 -12.48 -0.99
N ILE A 121 -3.51 -12.94 -1.88
CA ILE A 121 -3.24 -12.31 -3.17
C ILE A 121 -3.73 -13.26 -4.24
N ALA A 122 -4.76 -12.84 -4.97
CA ALA A 122 -5.43 -13.69 -5.94
C ALA A 122 -4.55 -13.92 -7.19
N PRO A 123 -4.63 -15.12 -7.78
CA PRO A 123 -3.98 -15.42 -9.05
C PRO A 123 -4.69 -14.70 -10.20
N GLN A 124 -3.96 -14.42 -11.27
CA GLN A 124 -4.47 -13.67 -12.43
C GLN A 124 -5.69 -14.35 -13.09
N ALA A 125 -5.63 -15.66 -13.33
CA ALA A 125 -6.61 -16.37 -14.16
C ALA A 125 -7.49 -17.39 -13.41
N SER A 126 -7.08 -17.85 -12.22
CA SER A 126 -7.78 -18.96 -11.53
C SER A 126 -8.66 -18.52 -10.36
N PHE A 127 -8.89 -17.23 -10.18
CA PHE A 127 -9.88 -16.70 -9.24
C PHE A 127 -11.23 -16.51 -9.96
N ALA A 128 -12.31 -17.09 -9.41
CA ALA A 128 -13.62 -17.09 -10.05
C ALA A 128 -14.78 -17.15 -9.04
N ILE A 129 -16.02 -17.21 -9.54
CA ILE A 129 -17.25 -17.13 -8.74
C ILE A 129 -17.32 -18.11 -7.57
N ASN A 130 -16.76 -19.31 -7.74
CA ASN A 130 -16.71 -20.34 -6.71
C ASN A 130 -15.79 -19.99 -5.52
N CYS A 131 -14.90 -19.02 -5.68
CA CYS A 131 -13.97 -18.58 -4.63
C CYS A 131 -14.67 -17.68 -3.59
N TRP A 132 -15.73 -16.95 -3.96
CA TRP A 132 -16.42 -16.00 -3.08
C TRP A 132 -16.98 -16.65 -1.81
N ALA A 133 -17.60 -17.82 -1.93
CA ALA A 133 -18.20 -18.53 -0.81
C ALA A 133 -17.18 -19.05 0.21
N ALA A 134 -15.96 -19.33 -0.24
CA ALA A 134 -14.85 -19.69 0.64
C ALA A 134 -14.24 -18.44 1.28
N LEU A 135 -14.04 -17.39 0.47
CA LEU A 135 -13.45 -16.13 0.89
C LEU A 135 -14.30 -15.42 1.95
N SER A 136 -15.63 -15.40 1.81
CA SER A 136 -16.54 -14.80 2.80
C SER A 136 -16.47 -15.44 4.19
N LYS A 137 -15.89 -16.63 4.30
CA LYS A 137 -15.70 -17.36 5.57
C LYS A 137 -14.31 -17.13 6.17
N CYS A 138 -13.45 -16.32 5.55
CA CYS A 138 -12.12 -15.97 6.03
C CYS A 138 -12.19 -14.86 7.08
N SER A 139 -12.60 -15.18 8.31
CA SER A 139 -12.84 -14.21 9.39
C SER A 139 -11.58 -13.46 9.87
N LYS A 140 -10.39 -14.04 9.65
CA LYS A 140 -9.09 -13.44 10.01
C LYS A 140 -8.43 -12.67 8.87
N LEU A 141 -9.08 -12.55 7.71
CA LEU A 141 -8.49 -11.92 6.56
C LEU A 141 -8.29 -10.42 6.81
N LEU A 142 -7.04 -9.98 6.76
CA LEU A 142 -6.59 -8.60 6.96
C LEU A 142 -6.35 -7.90 5.62
N ARG A 143 -5.85 -8.62 4.61
CA ARG A 143 -5.55 -8.08 3.28
C ARG A 143 -6.13 -8.98 2.19
N LEU A 144 -6.89 -8.37 1.28
CA LEU A 144 -7.42 -9.00 0.08
C LEU A 144 -6.94 -8.23 -1.14
N ASP A 145 -6.12 -8.86 -1.96
CA ASP A 145 -5.61 -8.29 -3.20
C ASP A 145 -6.16 -9.04 -4.41
N LEU A 146 -6.96 -8.33 -5.22
CA LEU A 146 -7.54 -8.81 -6.47
C LEU A 146 -6.99 -8.08 -7.70
N SER A 147 -5.98 -7.22 -7.54
CA SER A 147 -5.48 -6.32 -8.60
C SER A 147 -5.00 -7.05 -9.86
N LEU A 148 -4.48 -8.27 -9.70
CA LEU A 148 -4.00 -9.11 -10.80
C LEU A 148 -5.11 -9.85 -11.52
N VAL A 149 -6.30 -9.98 -10.94
CA VAL A 149 -7.40 -10.78 -11.50
C VAL A 149 -7.87 -10.16 -12.82
N SER A 150 -7.82 -10.94 -13.90
CA SER A 150 -8.27 -10.54 -15.23
C SER A 150 -9.69 -11.00 -15.57
N GLU A 151 -10.25 -11.92 -14.77
CA GLU A 151 -11.63 -12.38 -14.92
C GLU A 151 -12.62 -11.27 -14.52
N CYS A 152 -13.72 -11.15 -15.27
CA CYS A 152 -14.78 -10.21 -14.94
C CYS A 152 -15.43 -10.59 -13.60
N ILE A 153 -15.22 -9.75 -12.60
CA ILE A 153 -15.82 -9.90 -11.27
C ILE A 153 -17.06 -9.00 -11.16
N SER A 154 -18.18 -9.59 -10.72
CA SER A 154 -19.38 -8.84 -10.35
C SER A 154 -19.18 -8.09 -9.03
N TYR A 155 -19.40 -6.77 -9.04
CA TYR A 155 -19.35 -5.92 -7.85
C TYR A 155 -20.30 -6.36 -6.74
N GLN A 156 -21.45 -6.93 -7.10
CA GLN A 156 -22.42 -7.44 -6.12
C GLN A 156 -21.81 -8.59 -5.30
N SER A 157 -21.14 -9.53 -5.96
CA SER A 157 -20.47 -10.66 -5.29
C SER A 157 -19.33 -10.18 -4.40
N LEU A 158 -18.57 -9.18 -4.86
CA LEU A 158 -17.52 -8.54 -4.08
C LEU A 158 -18.10 -7.90 -2.82
N ASN A 159 -19.13 -7.05 -2.95
CA ASN A 159 -19.77 -6.38 -1.81
C ASN A 159 -20.35 -7.39 -0.80
N GLN A 160 -21.06 -8.41 -1.27
CA GLN A 160 -21.60 -9.47 -0.41
C GLN A 160 -20.53 -10.27 0.35
N THR A 161 -19.34 -10.41 -0.25
CA THR A 161 -18.21 -11.09 0.37
C THR A 161 -17.50 -10.19 1.37
N VAL A 162 -17.17 -8.97 0.94
CA VAL A 162 -16.39 -7.99 1.72
C VAL A 162 -17.11 -7.60 3.01
N LYS A 163 -18.44 -7.45 3.00
CA LYS A 163 -19.21 -7.15 4.22
C LYS A 163 -19.06 -8.19 5.34
N GLN A 164 -18.71 -9.44 5.01
CA GLN A 164 -18.51 -10.51 6.00
C GLN A 164 -17.10 -10.51 6.60
N LEU A 165 -16.18 -9.73 6.02
CA LEU A 165 -14.76 -9.72 6.40
C LEU A 165 -14.50 -8.64 7.46
N SER A 166 -14.97 -8.86 8.68
CA SER A 166 -14.89 -7.87 9.78
C SER A 166 -13.47 -7.42 10.15
N SER A 167 -12.46 -8.26 9.85
CA SER A 167 -11.04 -7.98 10.15
C SER A 167 -10.29 -7.31 8.99
N LEU A 168 -10.95 -7.07 7.85
CA LEU A 168 -10.27 -6.58 6.65
C LEU A 168 -9.78 -5.14 6.83
N THR A 169 -8.50 -4.93 6.55
CA THR A 169 -7.80 -3.65 6.66
C THR A 169 -7.37 -3.09 5.31
N ALA A 170 -7.12 -3.95 4.32
CA ALA A 170 -6.70 -3.55 2.99
C ALA A 170 -7.47 -4.33 1.92
N LEU A 171 -8.09 -3.61 1.00
CA LEU A 171 -8.82 -4.16 -0.13
C LEU A 171 -8.32 -3.54 -1.43
N MET A 172 -7.86 -4.39 -2.36
CA MET A 172 -7.44 -3.96 -3.70
C MET A 172 -8.37 -4.58 -4.73
N MET A 173 -9.09 -3.73 -5.46
CA MET A 173 -10.11 -4.15 -6.44
C MET A 173 -9.48 -4.69 -7.72
N PRO A 174 -10.19 -5.60 -8.43
CA PRO A 174 -9.72 -6.14 -9.70
C PRO A 174 -9.75 -5.09 -10.81
N ARG A 175 -8.79 -5.15 -11.73
CA ARG A 175 -8.73 -4.29 -12.93
C ARG A 175 -9.86 -4.56 -13.92
N CYS A 176 -10.43 -5.77 -13.89
CA CYS A 176 -11.55 -6.18 -14.75
C CYS A 176 -12.81 -6.38 -13.91
N SER A 177 -13.38 -5.27 -13.42
CA SER A 177 -14.65 -5.30 -12.69
C SER A 177 -15.81 -5.01 -13.64
N ALA A 178 -16.81 -5.89 -13.74
CA ALA A 178 -18.01 -5.61 -14.51
C ALA A 178 -19.05 -4.92 -13.62
N TYR A 179 -19.40 -3.68 -13.96
CA TYR A 179 -20.59 -3.02 -13.39
C TYR A 179 -21.80 -3.55 -14.15
N GLU A 180 -22.48 -4.55 -13.58
CA GLU A 180 -23.73 -5.08 -14.11
C GLU A 180 -24.83 -4.03 -13.90
N GLY A 181 -25.26 -3.40 -14.98
CA GLY A 181 -26.19 -2.27 -14.95
C GLY A 181 -27.57 -2.59 -14.37
N THR A 182 -28.26 -1.52 -13.96
CA THR A 182 -29.65 -1.37 -13.48
C THR A 182 -29.94 -1.57 -11.99
N LEU A 183 -29.28 -2.47 -11.28
CA LEU A 183 -29.50 -2.60 -9.82
C LEU A 183 -28.59 -1.63 -9.08
N ALA A 184 -29.19 -0.58 -8.52
CA ALA A 184 -28.48 0.32 -7.63
C ALA A 184 -27.86 -0.52 -6.50
N LEU A 185 -26.56 -0.32 -6.24
CA LEU A 185 -25.84 -0.96 -5.14
C LEU A 185 -26.30 -0.31 -3.83
N ASN A 186 -27.58 -0.49 -3.48
CA ASN A 186 -28.28 0.30 -2.48
C ASN A 186 -27.76 0.09 -1.05
N ASN A 187 -26.77 -0.78 -0.81
CA ASN A 187 -26.13 -1.01 0.49
C ASN A 187 -24.71 -1.55 0.29
N ILE A 188 -23.75 -0.65 0.04
CA ILE A 188 -22.33 -1.01 0.07
C ILE A 188 -21.86 -0.86 1.51
N GLN A 189 -21.62 -2.01 2.16
CA GLN A 189 -21.14 -2.03 3.52
C GLN A 189 -19.66 -2.34 3.51
N TRP A 190 -18.86 -1.31 3.74
CA TRP A 190 -17.43 -1.48 3.91
C TRP A 190 -17.11 -2.16 5.24
N PRO A 191 -16.01 -2.94 5.30
CA PRO A 191 -15.55 -3.51 6.55
C PRO A 191 -15.21 -2.41 7.56
N PRO A 192 -15.58 -2.54 8.84
CA PRO A 192 -15.42 -1.47 9.82
C PRO A 192 -13.96 -1.14 10.15
N ARG A 193 -13.02 -2.03 9.81
CA ARG A 193 -11.57 -1.87 10.05
C ARG A 193 -10.78 -1.51 8.79
N LEU A 194 -11.45 -1.18 7.69
CA LEU A 194 -10.79 -0.88 6.43
C LEU A 194 -9.94 0.39 6.58
N ARG A 195 -8.65 0.29 6.25
CA ARG A 195 -7.67 1.38 6.30
C ARG A 195 -7.21 1.81 4.92
N HIS A 196 -7.09 0.84 4.01
CA HIS A 196 -6.61 1.05 2.65
C HIS A 196 -7.60 0.49 1.63
N LEU A 197 -7.98 1.33 0.67
CA LEU A 197 -8.83 0.96 -0.47
C LEU A 197 -8.11 1.31 -1.76
N GLN A 198 -7.91 0.32 -2.63
CA GLN A 198 -7.48 0.54 -4.01
C GLN A 198 -8.67 0.31 -4.95
N LEU A 199 -9.06 1.38 -5.64
CA LEU A 199 -10.05 1.42 -6.69
C LEU A 199 -9.35 1.19 -8.03
N SER A 200 -9.79 0.18 -8.77
CA SER A 200 -9.24 -0.14 -10.07
C SER A 200 -10.29 -0.71 -11.02
N GLY A 201 -10.00 -0.62 -12.33
CA GLY A 201 -10.84 -1.16 -13.39
C GLY A 201 -11.98 -0.25 -13.81
N SER A 202 -13.05 -0.84 -14.34
CA SER A 202 -14.20 -0.13 -14.91
C SER A 202 -15.13 0.48 -13.84
N ILE A 203 -14.55 1.35 -13.00
CA ILE A 203 -15.26 2.23 -12.08
C ILE A 203 -15.76 3.43 -12.86
N HIS A 204 -17.06 3.69 -12.79
CA HIS A 204 -17.73 4.79 -13.48
C HIS A 204 -18.38 5.74 -12.48
N GLY A 205 -18.71 6.96 -12.92
CA GLY A 205 -19.37 7.98 -12.12
C GLY A 205 -20.56 7.49 -11.31
N LYS A 206 -21.42 6.64 -11.88
CA LYS A 206 -22.58 6.09 -11.16
C LYS A 206 -22.18 5.31 -9.90
N LEU A 207 -21.11 4.51 -9.96
CA LEU A 207 -20.62 3.75 -8.80
C LEU A 207 -20.08 4.70 -7.72
N ILE A 208 -19.36 5.75 -8.11
CA ILE A 208 -18.90 6.78 -7.16
C ILE A 208 -20.09 7.51 -6.55
N TRP A 209 -21.08 7.89 -7.35
CA TRP A 209 -22.32 8.48 -6.86
C TRP A 209 -23.05 7.57 -5.88
N ASP A 210 -23.10 6.26 -6.15
CA ASP A 210 -23.68 5.27 -5.25
C ASP A 210 -22.90 5.19 -3.93
N PHE A 211 -21.56 5.30 -3.95
CA PHE A 211 -20.77 5.46 -2.72
C PHE A 211 -21.23 6.71 -1.98
N LEU A 212 -21.14 7.88 -2.62
CA LEU A 212 -21.35 9.18 -1.97
C LEU A 212 -22.75 9.41 -1.38
N ARG A 213 -23.78 8.66 -1.82
CA ARG A 213 -25.16 8.79 -1.31
C ARG A 213 -25.42 8.02 -0.01
N GLN A 214 -24.51 7.16 0.42
CA GLN A 214 -24.73 6.29 1.59
C GLN A 214 -24.42 7.06 2.88
N PRO A 215 -25.26 6.96 3.94
CA PRO A 215 -24.89 7.44 5.27
C PRO A 215 -23.68 6.64 5.78
N ASP A 216 -22.73 7.30 6.46
CA ASP A 216 -21.48 6.69 6.93
C ASP A 216 -20.73 5.94 5.80
N THR A 217 -20.59 6.61 4.65
CA THR A 217 -20.11 6.04 3.38
C THR A 217 -18.83 5.24 3.50
N PHE A 218 -17.92 5.67 4.37
CA PHE A 218 -16.60 5.07 4.56
C PHE A 218 -16.30 4.95 6.04
N PRO A 219 -15.60 3.88 6.46
CA PRO A 219 -15.25 3.71 7.86
C PRO A 219 -14.25 4.78 8.31
N PRO A 220 -14.34 5.29 9.54
CA PRO A 220 -13.44 6.33 10.04
C PRO A 220 -11.98 5.87 10.14
N THR A 221 -11.73 4.55 10.08
CA THR A 221 -10.39 3.99 10.04
C THR A 221 -9.68 4.16 8.70
N MET A 222 -10.37 4.62 7.66
CA MET A 222 -9.84 4.76 6.31
C MET A 222 -8.85 5.93 6.23
N SER A 223 -7.57 5.60 6.08
CA SER A 223 -6.47 6.56 6.00
C SER A 223 -5.80 6.62 4.63
N SER A 224 -6.01 5.61 3.77
CA SER A 224 -5.33 5.48 2.49
C SER A 224 -6.27 5.12 1.34
N LEU A 225 -6.13 5.84 0.22
CA LEU A 225 -6.87 5.62 -1.01
C LEU A 225 -5.91 5.57 -2.20
N ASN A 226 -6.03 4.54 -3.01
CA ASN A 226 -5.37 4.45 -4.32
C ASN A 226 -6.46 4.39 -5.40
N ILE A 227 -6.36 5.24 -6.41
CA ILE A 227 -7.20 5.17 -7.61
C ILE A 227 -6.27 4.98 -8.80
N SER A 228 -6.37 3.83 -9.45
CA SER A 228 -5.47 3.45 -10.54
C SER A 228 -6.14 2.59 -11.60
N HIS A 229 -5.75 2.80 -12.87
CA HIS A 229 -6.31 2.06 -14.01
C HIS A 229 -7.83 2.17 -14.11
N CYS A 230 -8.37 3.38 -13.89
CA CYS A 230 -9.80 3.68 -14.00
C CYS A 230 -10.05 4.54 -15.24
N PRO A 231 -10.35 3.95 -16.41
CA PRO A 231 -10.49 4.71 -17.65
C PRO A 231 -11.74 5.60 -17.72
N GLY A 232 -12.81 5.22 -17.02
CA GLY A 232 -14.09 5.92 -17.04
C GLY A 232 -14.26 6.99 -15.96
N LEU A 233 -13.24 7.24 -15.13
CA LEU A 233 -13.36 8.11 -13.96
C LEU A 233 -12.78 9.50 -14.25
N ASP A 234 -13.61 10.54 -14.18
CA ASP A 234 -13.20 11.93 -14.43
C ASP A 234 -12.77 12.66 -13.14
N HIS A 235 -12.02 13.75 -13.30
CA HIS A 235 -11.54 14.60 -12.21
C HIS A 235 -12.65 15.10 -11.27
N ARG A 236 -13.86 15.35 -11.78
CA ARG A 236 -15.00 15.80 -10.96
C ARG A 236 -15.44 14.74 -9.94
N GLU A 237 -15.42 13.49 -10.36
CA GLU A 237 -15.82 12.33 -9.54
C GLU A 237 -14.75 12.05 -8.50
N ILE A 238 -13.47 12.09 -8.90
CA ILE A 238 -12.31 12.00 -7.99
C ILE A 238 -12.37 13.11 -6.95
N ARG A 239 -12.58 14.37 -7.37
CA ARG A 239 -12.69 15.52 -6.47
C ARG A 239 -13.80 15.33 -5.45
N SER A 240 -14.97 14.86 -5.89
CA SER A 240 -16.12 14.65 -5.01
C SER A 240 -15.84 13.57 -3.97
N LEU A 241 -15.21 12.46 -4.40
CA LEU A 241 -14.77 11.38 -3.51
C LEU A 241 -13.73 11.86 -2.48
N LEU A 242 -12.69 12.58 -2.93
CA LEU A 242 -11.63 13.07 -2.05
C LEU A 242 -12.16 14.07 -1.02
N LYS A 243 -13.09 14.95 -1.39
CA LYS A 243 -13.72 15.90 -0.45
C LYS A 243 -14.49 15.20 0.67
N VAL A 244 -15.21 14.12 0.37
CA VAL A 244 -15.93 13.35 1.39
C VAL A 244 -14.96 12.66 2.35
N LEU A 245 -13.80 12.25 1.84
CA LEU A 245 -12.76 11.56 2.60
C LEU A 245 -11.71 12.51 3.22
N ALA A 246 -11.89 13.83 3.09
CA ALA A 246 -10.89 14.83 3.46
C ALA A 246 -10.51 14.81 4.95
N GLY A 247 -11.44 14.42 5.82
CA GLY A 247 -11.22 14.35 7.26
C GLY A 247 -10.34 13.18 7.70
N SER A 248 -10.41 12.03 7.01
CA SER A 248 -9.76 10.79 7.44
C SER A 248 -8.53 10.40 6.61
N ILE A 249 -8.47 10.81 5.35
CA ILE A 249 -7.38 10.41 4.44
C ILE A 249 -6.09 11.18 4.73
N THR A 250 -5.00 10.42 4.83
CA THR A 250 -3.63 10.91 4.95
C THR A 250 -2.75 10.49 3.78
N ASN A 251 -3.13 9.46 3.02
CA ASN A 251 -2.32 8.88 1.94
C ASN A 251 -3.17 8.71 0.67
N VAL A 252 -2.74 9.34 -0.44
CA VAL A 252 -3.43 9.26 -1.73
C VAL A 252 -2.48 8.86 -2.84
N GLU A 253 -2.91 7.93 -3.69
CA GLU A 253 -2.19 7.54 -4.90
C GLU A 253 -3.11 7.64 -6.13
N LEU A 254 -2.71 8.41 -7.15
CA LEU A 254 -3.49 8.68 -8.37
C LEU A 254 -2.62 8.54 -9.62
N HIS A 255 -2.83 7.48 -10.41
CA HIS A 255 -2.05 7.22 -11.63
C HIS A 255 -2.83 6.33 -12.59
N ASN A 256 -2.51 6.33 -13.88
CA ASN A 256 -3.22 5.56 -14.91
C ASN A 256 -4.73 5.90 -15.01
N LEU A 257 -5.06 7.19 -15.00
CA LEU A 257 -6.40 7.79 -15.10
C LEU A 257 -6.53 8.57 -16.42
N PRO A 258 -6.82 7.93 -17.56
CA PRO A 258 -6.75 8.56 -18.88
C PRO A 258 -7.80 9.66 -19.11
N ALA A 259 -8.91 9.68 -18.36
CA ALA A 259 -9.91 10.74 -18.44
C ALA A 259 -9.49 12.04 -17.69
N VAL A 260 -8.49 11.97 -16.81
CA VAL A 260 -8.02 13.13 -16.05
C VAL A 260 -7.09 13.96 -16.91
N LYS A 261 -7.54 15.16 -17.28
CA LYS A 261 -6.76 16.12 -18.08
C LYS A 261 -5.73 16.88 -17.21
N GLN A 262 -4.72 17.43 -17.88
CA GLN A 262 -3.70 18.28 -17.27
C GLN A 262 -4.29 19.45 -16.46
N GLY A 263 -3.68 19.74 -15.31
CA GLY A 263 -4.05 20.82 -14.40
C GLY A 263 -5.35 20.58 -13.60
N ARG A 264 -6.06 19.47 -13.82
CA ARG A 264 -7.35 19.21 -13.15
C ARG A 264 -7.21 18.82 -11.68
N LEU A 265 -6.02 18.40 -11.25
CA LEU A 265 -5.74 18.03 -9.87
C LEU A 265 -4.85 19.04 -9.13
N ASN A 266 -4.68 20.25 -9.65
CA ASN A 266 -3.83 21.29 -9.03
C ASN A 266 -4.21 21.62 -7.58
N ALA A 267 -5.51 21.63 -7.29
CA ALA A 267 -6.07 21.97 -5.99
C ALA A 267 -6.19 20.77 -5.03
N ILE A 268 -5.54 19.63 -5.30
CA ILE A 268 -5.66 18.42 -4.46
C ILE A 268 -5.26 18.66 -3.00
N LEU A 269 -4.26 19.52 -2.76
CA LEU A 269 -3.81 19.91 -1.42
C LEU A 269 -4.80 20.86 -0.70
N GLU A 270 -5.76 21.44 -1.41
CA GLU A 270 -6.88 22.17 -0.81
C GLU A 270 -8.03 21.22 -0.47
N TRP A 271 -8.23 20.18 -1.29
CA TRP A 271 -9.30 19.20 -1.06
C TRP A 271 -8.99 18.28 0.11
N LEU A 272 -7.71 18.04 0.40
CA LEU A 272 -7.23 17.11 1.42
C LEU A 272 -6.32 17.84 2.42
N PRO A 273 -6.88 18.53 3.43
CA PRO A 273 -6.11 19.35 4.34
C PRO A 273 -5.19 18.55 5.28
N ASN A 274 -5.44 17.25 5.46
CA ASN A 274 -4.66 16.35 6.33
C ASN A 274 -3.70 15.42 5.55
N LEU A 275 -3.47 15.70 4.27
CA LEU A 275 -2.67 14.84 3.39
C LEU A 275 -1.20 14.84 3.80
N LYS A 276 -0.66 13.66 4.10
CA LYS A 276 0.74 13.43 4.45
C LYS A 276 1.55 12.82 3.33
N SER A 277 0.92 11.96 2.51
CA SER A 277 1.59 11.27 1.41
C SER A 277 0.76 11.37 0.15
N LEU A 278 1.38 11.85 -0.93
CA LEU A 278 0.75 11.96 -2.24
C LEU A 278 1.63 11.27 -3.28
N THR A 279 1.08 10.28 -3.99
CA THR A 279 1.66 9.76 -5.22
C THR A 279 0.77 10.18 -6.37
N MET A 280 1.31 10.84 -7.39
CA MET A 280 0.49 11.22 -8.54
C MET A 280 1.26 11.29 -9.85
N SER A 281 0.53 11.15 -10.97
CA SER A 281 1.09 11.45 -12.29
C SER A 281 1.38 12.93 -12.45
N ILE A 282 2.57 13.30 -12.95
CA ILE A 282 2.93 14.68 -13.32
C ILE A 282 1.96 15.28 -14.34
N GLU A 283 1.32 14.43 -15.14
CA GLU A 283 0.44 14.81 -16.24
C GLU A 283 -0.92 15.34 -15.76
N TYR A 284 -1.27 15.12 -14.49
CA TYR A 284 -2.55 15.59 -13.92
C TYR A 284 -2.46 17.00 -13.33
N ILE A 285 -1.24 17.52 -13.21
CA ILE A 285 -0.93 18.82 -12.65
C ILE A 285 -0.31 19.72 -13.72
N SER A 286 -0.26 21.00 -13.44
CA SER A 286 0.37 22.01 -14.28
C SER A 286 1.20 22.94 -13.40
N THR A 287 1.80 23.98 -14.00
CA THR A 287 2.49 25.08 -13.29
C THR A 287 1.65 25.74 -12.17
N GLY A 288 0.32 25.58 -12.19
CA GLY A 288 -0.58 26.05 -11.14
C GLY A 288 -0.79 25.05 -10.00
N PHE A 289 0.05 24.03 -9.83
CA PHE A 289 -0.06 23.08 -8.73
C PHE A 289 0.16 23.78 -7.38
N ALA A 290 -0.68 23.47 -6.38
CA ALA A 290 -0.60 24.03 -5.04
C ALA A 290 -0.74 25.57 -4.94
N THR A 291 -1.05 26.27 -6.04
CA THR A 291 -1.41 27.68 -5.99
C THR A 291 -2.82 27.83 -5.41
N PRO A 292 -3.05 28.80 -4.50
CA PRO A 292 -4.37 29.02 -3.94
C PRO A 292 -5.33 29.39 -5.07
N SER A 293 -6.43 28.64 -5.20
CA SER A 293 -7.44 28.97 -6.19
C SER A 293 -8.05 30.34 -5.86
N THR A 294 -7.84 31.34 -6.72
CA THR A 294 -8.66 32.56 -6.68
C THR A 294 -10.10 32.15 -7.00
N PRO A 295 -11.09 32.46 -6.14
CA PRO A 295 -12.46 32.06 -6.39
C PRO A 295 -12.94 32.73 -7.68
N SER A 296 -13.24 31.91 -8.69
CA SER A 296 -13.66 32.34 -10.02
C SER A 296 -15.08 32.95 -10.07
N ASP A 297 -15.64 33.40 -8.95
CA ASP A 297 -17.01 33.92 -8.83
C ASP A 297 -17.11 35.34 -8.21
N ALA A 298 -16.00 36.05 -8.00
CA ALA A 298 -16.04 37.41 -7.48
C ALA A 298 -15.66 38.45 -8.55
N SER A 299 -16.66 39.23 -8.93
CA SER A 299 -16.51 40.53 -9.57
C SER A 299 -15.61 41.44 -8.71
N PHE A 300 -14.62 42.05 -9.38
CA PHE A 300 -13.69 43.09 -8.89
C PHE A 300 -12.68 42.70 -7.78
N PRO A 301 -11.36 42.89 -8.01
CA PRO A 301 -10.36 42.72 -6.97
C PRO A 301 -10.34 43.95 -6.05
N THR A 302 -10.82 43.79 -4.82
CA THR A 302 -10.37 44.63 -3.70
C THR A 302 -9.19 43.93 -3.04
N ALA A 303 -8.04 44.61 -3.04
CA ALA A 303 -6.77 44.35 -2.34
C ALA A 303 -6.36 42.87 -2.05
N PRO A 304 -5.20 42.40 -2.54
CA PRO A 304 -4.68 41.08 -2.22
C PRO A 304 -4.31 41.04 -0.73
N THR A 305 -5.23 40.58 0.09
CA THR A 305 -4.91 40.17 1.46
C THR A 305 -4.28 38.79 1.31
N PHE A 306 -2.97 38.73 1.09
CA PHE A 306 -2.22 37.47 1.01
C PHE A 306 -2.49 36.69 2.30
N PRO A 307 -3.27 35.59 2.28
CA PRO A 307 -3.30 34.70 3.42
C PRO A 307 -1.88 34.13 3.49
N SER A 308 -1.23 34.25 4.65
CA SER A 308 0.08 33.63 4.88
C SER A 308 0.09 32.21 4.30
N PRO A 309 1.14 31.78 3.59
CA PRO A 309 1.16 30.49 2.93
C PRO A 309 0.86 29.41 3.98
N GLN A 310 -0.33 28.82 3.90
CA GLN A 310 -0.76 27.82 4.86
C GLN A 310 0.06 26.56 4.56
N ILE A 311 1.16 26.40 5.30
CA ILE A 311 2.13 25.31 5.12
C ILE A 311 1.36 23.99 5.11
N LYS A 312 1.43 23.27 3.99
CA LYS A 312 0.68 22.03 3.79
C LYS A 312 1.32 20.88 4.60
N PRO A 313 0.54 19.94 5.17
CA PRO A 313 1.07 18.83 5.97
C PRO A 313 1.72 17.69 5.16
N LEU A 314 1.99 17.93 3.88
CA LEU A 314 2.55 16.91 2.99
C LEU A 314 4.00 16.59 3.40
N GLU A 315 4.23 15.35 3.82
CA GLU A 315 5.53 14.83 4.27
C GLU A 315 6.23 14.02 3.14
N SER A 316 5.46 13.37 2.27
CA SER A 316 5.99 12.61 1.14
C SER A 316 5.25 12.90 -0.16
N PHE A 317 6.01 13.20 -1.21
CA PHE A 317 5.49 13.46 -2.53
C PHE A 317 6.20 12.56 -3.54
N THR A 318 5.43 11.77 -4.30
CA THR A 318 5.95 10.86 -5.30
C THR A 318 5.35 11.21 -6.66
N LEU A 319 6.21 11.52 -7.62
CA LEU A 319 5.85 11.87 -8.98
C LEU A 319 6.12 10.69 -9.91
N VAL A 320 5.09 10.29 -10.64
CA VAL A 320 5.14 9.23 -11.67
C VAL A 320 4.65 9.77 -13.01
N THR A 321 4.74 8.98 -14.07
CA THR A 321 4.06 9.25 -15.35
C THR A 321 3.06 8.13 -15.64
N SER A 322 1.96 8.46 -16.32
CA SER A 322 0.98 7.50 -16.83
C SER A 322 1.03 7.35 -18.35
N GLY A 323 1.98 8.02 -19.03
CA GLY A 323 2.18 7.94 -20.47
C GLY A 323 1.12 8.66 -21.31
N MET A 324 0.52 9.74 -20.81
CA MET A 324 -0.44 10.56 -21.55
C MET A 324 0.26 11.38 -22.65
N GLN A 325 -0.22 11.25 -23.88
CA GLN A 325 0.37 11.93 -25.05
C GLN A 325 -0.16 13.34 -25.29
N SER A 326 -1.20 13.77 -24.58
CA SER A 326 -1.94 15.02 -24.84
C SER A 326 -1.58 16.17 -23.89
N VAL A 327 -0.39 16.13 -23.29
CA VAL A 327 0.08 17.14 -22.33
C VAL A 327 0.64 18.35 -23.08
N ASP A 328 0.17 19.55 -22.73
CA ASP A 328 0.74 20.81 -23.21
C ASP A 328 2.08 21.05 -22.49
N ILE A 329 3.17 21.02 -23.26
CA ILE A 329 4.54 21.17 -22.77
C ILE A 329 4.72 22.52 -22.08
N ASN A 330 4.08 23.59 -22.56
CA ASN A 330 4.24 24.93 -21.99
C ASN A 330 3.57 25.10 -20.62
N ARG A 331 2.68 24.16 -20.26
CA ARG A 331 1.97 24.15 -18.97
C ARG A 331 2.33 22.92 -18.14
N ALA A 332 3.26 22.10 -18.61
CA ALA A 332 3.70 20.91 -17.90
C ALA A 332 4.31 21.32 -16.56
N PHE A 333 4.05 20.53 -15.54
CA PHE A 333 4.72 20.69 -14.26
C PHE A 333 6.17 20.19 -14.40
N THR A 334 7.13 21.00 -13.98
CA THR A 334 8.58 20.78 -14.14
C THR A 334 9.29 20.72 -12.79
N ALA A 335 10.58 20.35 -12.78
CA ALA A 335 11.40 20.39 -11.56
C ALA A 335 11.54 21.82 -11.03
N VAL A 336 11.52 22.83 -11.91
CA VAL A 336 11.56 24.26 -11.53
C VAL A 336 10.32 24.66 -10.74
N ASP A 337 9.14 24.20 -11.14
CA ASP A 337 7.91 24.47 -10.40
C ASP A 337 7.95 23.81 -9.01
N LEU A 338 8.47 22.58 -8.93
CA LEU A 338 8.65 21.88 -7.65
C LEU A 338 9.68 22.58 -6.76
N PHE A 339 10.77 23.08 -7.34
CA PHE A 339 11.77 23.88 -6.65
C PHE A 339 11.13 25.13 -6.03
N ALA A 340 10.35 25.89 -6.81
CA ALA A 340 9.68 27.10 -6.32
C ALA A 340 8.74 26.80 -5.14
N LEU A 341 7.97 25.70 -5.20
CA LEU A 341 7.06 25.31 -4.11
C LEU A 341 7.79 24.93 -2.81
N VAL A 342 9.00 24.39 -2.91
CA VAL A 342 9.85 24.08 -1.75
C VAL A 342 10.53 25.35 -1.23
N ASP A 343 11.05 26.18 -2.13
CA ASP A 343 11.72 27.44 -1.82
C ASP A 343 10.76 28.42 -1.11
N GLU A 344 9.56 28.62 -1.64
CA GLU A 344 8.50 29.47 -1.05
C GLU A 344 7.85 28.86 0.20
N ARG A 345 8.34 27.71 0.68
CA ARG A 345 7.85 26.98 1.87
C ARG A 345 6.36 26.57 1.80
N VAL A 346 5.75 26.54 0.61
CA VAL A 346 4.39 25.98 0.41
C VAL A 346 4.36 24.51 0.81
N LEU A 347 5.38 23.76 0.40
CA LEU A 347 5.65 22.38 0.81
C LEU A 347 6.64 22.29 1.97
N GLY A 348 6.59 23.21 2.93
CA GLY A 348 7.59 23.31 4.01
C GLY A 348 7.76 22.04 4.86
N ARG A 349 6.73 21.18 4.97
CA ARG A 349 6.80 19.91 5.74
C ARG A 349 7.31 18.71 4.93
N ILE A 350 7.67 18.91 3.68
CA ILE A 350 8.10 17.81 2.81
C ILE A 350 9.43 17.25 3.31
N ARG A 351 9.50 15.91 3.36
CA ARG A 351 10.69 15.18 3.78
C ARG A 351 11.20 14.25 2.70
N THR A 352 10.30 13.66 1.92
CA THR A 352 10.71 12.72 0.87
C THR A 352 10.03 13.06 -0.43
N ILE A 353 10.85 13.45 -1.40
CA ILE A 353 10.45 13.63 -2.79
C ILE A 353 10.96 12.42 -3.55
N ASN A 354 10.06 11.64 -4.16
CA ASN A 354 10.44 10.52 -5.01
C ASN A 354 10.02 10.83 -6.44
N ILE A 355 10.94 10.69 -7.38
CA ILE A 355 10.72 11.02 -8.79
C ILE A 355 10.96 9.75 -9.59
N ALA A 356 9.95 9.28 -10.30
CA ALA A 356 10.11 8.11 -11.14
C ALA A 356 11.06 8.43 -12.31
N ALA A 357 12.02 7.54 -12.58
CA ALA A 357 12.94 7.70 -13.71
C ALA A 357 12.20 7.83 -15.05
N SER A 358 10.99 7.26 -15.13
CA SER A 358 10.10 7.36 -16.29
C SER A 358 9.58 8.77 -16.58
N THR A 359 9.69 9.72 -15.64
CA THR A 359 9.37 11.15 -15.89
C THR A 359 10.34 11.82 -16.85
N GLY A 360 11.55 11.27 -17.04
CA GLY A 360 12.59 11.86 -17.89
C GLY A 360 13.35 13.02 -17.25
N TRP A 361 12.96 13.50 -16.06
CA TRP A 361 13.62 14.63 -15.39
C TRP A 361 15.10 14.37 -15.11
N MET A 362 15.49 13.13 -14.84
CA MET A 362 16.92 12.79 -14.66
C MET A 362 17.78 13.01 -15.90
N ALA A 363 17.21 12.86 -17.09
CA ALA A 363 17.95 13.06 -18.34
C ALA A 363 17.94 14.53 -18.78
N ASN A 364 16.85 15.25 -18.48
CA ASN A 364 16.59 16.58 -19.06
C ASN A 364 16.77 17.73 -18.05
N GLU A 365 16.60 17.49 -16.76
CA GLU A 365 16.48 18.50 -15.69
C GLU A 365 17.38 18.14 -14.48
N SER A 366 18.55 17.53 -14.73
CA SER A 366 19.42 17.03 -13.65
C SER A 366 19.96 18.14 -12.75
N ALA A 367 20.26 19.32 -13.31
CA ALA A 367 20.78 20.46 -12.55
C ALA A 367 19.70 21.03 -11.62
N GLU A 368 18.46 21.09 -12.09
CA GLU A 368 17.29 21.53 -11.33
C GLU A 368 16.98 20.55 -10.19
N LEU A 369 17.16 19.25 -10.42
CA LEU A 369 17.02 18.23 -9.38
C LEU A 369 18.09 18.34 -8.29
N GLU A 370 19.34 18.61 -8.67
CA GLU A 370 20.43 18.86 -7.72
C GLU A 370 20.17 20.13 -6.90
N ALA A 371 19.69 21.21 -7.56
CA ALA A 371 19.29 22.44 -6.87
C ALA A 371 18.12 22.20 -5.90
N LEU A 372 17.12 21.41 -6.29
CA LEU A 372 16.00 21.01 -5.45
C LEU A 372 16.48 20.22 -4.22
N GLU A 373 17.39 19.26 -4.40
CA GLU A 373 17.96 18.50 -3.28
C GLU A 373 18.73 19.41 -2.33
N MET A 374 19.53 20.34 -2.88
CA MET A 374 20.27 21.32 -2.09
C MET A 374 19.35 22.17 -1.21
N VAL A 375 18.30 22.79 -1.78
CA VAL A 375 17.36 23.63 -1.03
C VAL A 375 16.59 22.80 0.00
N LEU A 376 16.11 21.61 -0.38
CA LEU A 376 15.37 20.75 0.53
C LEU A 376 16.21 20.34 1.76
N VAL A 377 17.44 19.89 1.54
CA VAL A 377 18.28 19.33 2.61
C VAL A 377 19.01 20.41 3.42
N ASN A 378 19.56 21.43 2.74
CA ASN A 378 20.44 22.42 3.38
C ASN A 378 19.69 23.61 3.95
N GLU A 379 18.49 23.92 3.44
CA GLU A 379 17.69 25.03 3.93
C GLU A 379 16.45 24.56 4.66
N VAL A 380 15.53 23.86 3.98
CA VAL A 380 14.22 23.53 4.54
C VAL A 380 14.34 22.57 5.73
N ASP A 381 15.02 21.43 5.54
CA ASP A 381 15.16 20.42 6.61
C ASP A 381 16.03 20.93 7.76
N LYS A 382 17.07 21.73 7.45
CA LYS A 382 17.91 22.40 8.44
C LYS A 382 17.11 23.40 9.28
N GLU A 383 16.35 24.31 8.66
CA GLU A 383 15.48 25.26 9.36
C GLU A 383 14.48 24.52 10.26
N SER A 384 13.91 23.42 9.75
CA SER A 384 12.97 22.57 10.50
C SER A 384 13.61 21.97 11.74
N TRP A 385 14.85 21.50 11.62
CA TRP A 385 15.61 20.88 12.71
C TRP A 385 16.02 21.93 13.75
N GLU A 386 16.53 23.09 13.31
CA GLU A 386 16.94 24.19 14.18
C GLU A 386 15.75 24.75 14.97
N ALA A 387 14.61 24.95 14.29
CA ALA A 387 13.39 25.44 14.92
C ALA A 387 12.59 24.36 15.66
N ARG A 388 13.05 23.10 15.68
CA ARG A 388 12.38 21.95 16.31
C ARG A 388 10.92 21.79 15.85
N ARG A 389 10.68 21.96 14.56
CA ARG A 389 9.34 21.90 13.96
C ARG A 389 9.02 20.50 13.44
N TRP A 390 7.72 20.18 13.41
CA TRP A 390 7.16 19.02 12.70
C TRP A 390 7.76 17.67 13.14
N HIS A 391 8.42 16.92 12.24
CA HIS A 391 9.03 15.63 12.56
C HIS A 391 10.21 15.73 13.53
N TYR A 392 10.68 16.95 13.82
CA TYR A 392 11.70 17.23 14.84
C TYR A 392 11.14 17.67 16.21
N ALA A 393 9.83 17.92 16.32
CA ALA A 393 9.23 18.46 17.53
C ALA A 393 9.31 17.50 18.73
N ASP A 394 9.09 16.20 18.49
CA ASP A 394 9.02 15.18 19.54
C ASP A 394 10.34 14.41 19.77
N LEU A 395 11.44 14.88 19.17
CA LEU A 395 12.73 14.19 19.24
C LEU A 395 13.38 14.33 20.62
N LYS A 396 13.42 13.22 21.37
CA LYS A 396 14.05 13.12 22.70
C LYS A 396 15.45 12.53 22.61
N GLY A 397 16.33 12.93 23.55
CA GLY A 397 17.66 12.33 23.70
C GLY A 397 18.73 12.84 22.72
N ILE A 398 18.54 14.03 22.14
CA ILE A 398 19.60 14.70 21.38
C ILE A 398 20.47 15.47 22.37
N GLU A 399 21.78 15.26 22.32
CA GLU A 399 22.74 15.99 23.15
C GLU A 399 22.66 17.49 22.85
N SER A 400 22.65 18.30 23.91
CA SER A 400 22.58 19.76 23.81
C SER A 400 23.81 20.29 23.08
N GLY A 401 23.62 20.92 21.91
CA GLY A 401 24.69 21.56 21.13
C GLY A 401 25.19 20.78 19.90
N ILE A 402 24.66 19.57 19.62
CA ILE A 402 24.89 18.90 18.33
C ILE A 402 24.46 19.82 17.19
N THR A 403 25.27 19.97 16.14
CA THR A 403 24.87 20.72 14.94
C THR A 403 24.01 19.86 14.01
N TYR A 404 23.28 20.48 13.07
CA TYR A 404 22.49 19.74 12.09
C TYR A 404 23.33 18.74 11.28
N LEU A 405 24.54 19.13 10.86
CA LEU A 405 25.44 18.26 10.09
C LEU A 405 25.90 17.05 10.90
N ASP A 406 26.26 17.26 12.17
CA ASP A 406 26.65 16.17 13.07
C ASP A 406 25.46 15.24 13.36
N TRP A 407 24.26 15.81 13.51
CA TRP A 407 23.04 15.04 13.71
C TRP A 407 22.73 14.15 12.50
N VAL A 408 22.81 14.68 11.27
CA VAL A 408 22.58 13.92 10.02
C VAL A 408 23.56 12.76 9.88
N ALA A 409 24.79 12.89 10.39
CA ALA A 409 25.79 11.83 10.37
C ALA A 409 25.46 10.66 11.31
N THR A 410 24.58 10.86 12.30
CA THR A 410 24.12 9.76 13.18
C THR A 410 23.21 8.78 12.42
N PRO A 411 23.12 7.50 12.82
CA PRO A 411 22.20 6.54 12.20
C PRO A 411 20.72 6.97 12.24
N MET A 412 20.33 7.69 13.30
CA MET A 412 18.98 8.22 13.45
C MET A 412 18.75 9.41 12.54
N GLY A 413 19.69 10.35 12.47
CA GLY A 413 19.62 11.51 11.58
C GLY A 413 19.66 11.12 10.11
N ALA A 414 20.50 10.17 9.72
CA ALA A 414 20.55 9.63 8.36
C ALA A 414 19.21 9.02 7.91
N ARG A 415 18.46 8.40 8.84
CA ARG A 415 17.09 7.93 8.58
C ARG A 415 16.07 9.06 8.55
N MET A 416 16.25 10.08 9.37
CA MET A 416 15.26 11.15 9.58
C MET A 416 15.37 12.33 8.61
N ARG A 417 16.55 12.56 8.01
CA ARG A 417 16.79 13.64 7.07
C ARG A 417 15.85 13.63 5.86
N ALA A 418 15.66 14.81 5.27
CA ALA A 418 14.99 14.95 3.99
C ALA A 418 15.84 14.36 2.84
N ARG A 419 15.18 13.95 1.76
CA ARG A 419 15.85 13.40 0.57
C ARG A 419 15.01 13.50 -0.69
N VAL A 420 15.70 13.69 -1.80
CA VAL A 420 15.17 13.50 -3.16
C VAL A 420 15.68 12.14 -3.65
N ASN A 421 14.79 11.26 -4.06
CA ASN A 421 15.17 9.94 -4.61
C ASN A 421 14.62 9.79 -6.02
N VAL A 422 15.42 9.17 -6.88
CA VAL A 422 14.96 8.71 -8.20
C VAL A 422 14.60 7.24 -8.10
N ILE A 423 13.34 6.90 -8.37
CA ILE A 423 12.86 5.51 -8.32
C ILE A 423 12.82 4.92 -9.72
N ARG A 424 13.47 3.76 -9.93
CA ARG A 424 13.60 3.15 -11.26
C ARG A 424 12.31 2.50 -11.77
N ASN A 425 11.37 2.14 -10.91
CA ASN A 425 10.11 1.48 -11.26
C ASN A 425 9.09 1.68 -10.13
N ARG A 426 7.85 2.05 -10.46
CA ARG A 426 6.69 1.83 -9.58
C ARG A 426 5.48 1.44 -10.41
#